data_AF-X1C255-F1
#
_entry.id   AF-X1C255-F1
#
_cell.length_a   1.000
_cell.length_b   1.000
_cell.length_c   1.000
_cell.angle_alpha   90.00
_cell.angle_beta   90.00
_cell.angle_gamma   90.00
#
_symmetry.space_group_name_H-M   'P 1'
#
loop_
_entity.id
_entity.type
_entity.pdbx_description
1 polymer ?
#
loop_
_entity_poly.entity_id
_entity_poly.type
_entity_poly.pdbx_seq_one_letter_code
_entity_poly.pdbx_strand_id
1 'polypeptide(L)'
;MLDRQKSKQEQIRYLTKEISRHRYLYYNEQPEISDAKYDSLEDELRELDSENPILFKIGVDSSDIFTKRNHIIPMMSQDKVTHPQEFIKWVKKRNYKAFL
;
A
#
# COMPACT_ATOMS: atom_id res chain seq x y z
N MET A 1 -5.13 26.94 -14.55
CA MET A 1 -4.97 26.13 -13.31
C MET A 1 -5.90 24.91 -13.25
N LEU A 2 -7.13 24.97 -13.78
CA LEU A 2 -8.06 23.83 -13.79
C LEU A 2 -7.56 22.58 -14.55
N ASP A 3 -6.86 22.72 -15.67
CA ASP A 3 -6.43 21.55 -16.46
C ASP A 3 -5.38 20.68 -15.76
N ARG A 4 -4.44 21.31 -15.03
CA ARG A 4 -3.46 20.57 -14.19
C ARG A 4 -4.15 19.80 -13.06
N GLN A 5 -5.23 20.35 -12.53
CA GLN A 5 -5.96 19.76 -11.40
C GLN A 5 -6.85 18.60 -11.84
N LYS A 6 -7.48 18.70 -13.02
CA LYS A 6 -8.16 17.57 -13.68
C LYS A 6 -7.21 16.42 -13.97
N SER A 7 -6.05 16.70 -14.57
CA SER A 7 -5.04 15.68 -14.86
C SER A 7 -4.55 14.97 -13.59
N LYS A 8 -4.31 15.71 -12.50
CA LYS A 8 -3.92 15.12 -11.21
C LYS A 8 -5.02 14.18 -10.65
N GLN A 9 -6.28 14.60 -10.70
CA GLN A 9 -7.40 13.77 -10.24
C GLN A 9 -7.62 12.52 -11.11
N GLU A 10 -7.39 12.64 -12.41
CA GLU A 10 -7.44 11.50 -13.34
C GLU A 10 -6.33 10.48 -13.03
N GLN A 11 -5.13 10.94 -12.74
CA GLN A 11 -4.01 10.10 -12.34
C GLN A 11 -4.26 9.40 -11.00
N ILE A 12 -4.76 10.11 -9.98
CA ILE A 12 -5.16 9.52 -8.70
C ILE A 12 -6.23 8.43 -8.91
N ARG A 13 -7.24 8.69 -9.74
CA ARG A 13 -8.28 7.71 -10.07
C ARG A 13 -7.71 6.47 -10.77
N TYR A 14 -6.78 6.67 -11.71
CA TYR A 14 -6.11 5.58 -12.40
C TYR A 14 -5.30 4.72 -11.42
N LEU A 15 -4.44 5.34 -10.60
CA LEU A 15 -3.62 4.64 -9.61
C LEU A 15 -4.48 3.89 -8.59
N THR A 16 -5.57 4.52 -8.10
CA THR A 16 -6.51 3.88 -7.17
C THR A 16 -7.12 2.62 -7.78
N LYS A 17 -7.48 2.66 -9.06
CA LYS A 17 -8.05 1.52 -9.79
C LYS A 17 -7.03 0.41 -9.97
N GLU A 18 -5.81 0.73 -10.42
CA GLU A 18 -4.76 -0.26 -10.64
C GLU A 18 -4.30 -0.92 -9.34
N ILE A 19 -4.09 -0.14 -8.27
CA ILE A 19 -3.76 -0.67 -6.94
C ILE A 19 -4.87 -1.60 -6.46
N SER A 20 -6.14 -1.22 -6.60
CA SER A 20 -7.27 -2.09 -6.21
C SER A 20 -7.31 -3.38 -7.04
N ARG A 21 -7.06 -3.31 -8.35
CA ARG A 21 -7.07 -4.46 -9.25
C ARG A 21 -5.94 -5.43 -8.91
N HIS A 22 -4.71 -4.94 -8.84
CA HIS A 22 -3.55 -5.78 -8.56
C HIS A 22 -3.55 -6.33 -7.14
N ARG A 23 -4.10 -5.60 -6.17
CA ARG A 23 -4.33 -6.14 -4.82
C ARG A 23 -5.32 -7.30 -4.87
N TYR A 24 -6.43 -7.19 -5.60
CA TYR A 24 -7.36 -8.30 -5.75
C TYR A 24 -6.70 -9.52 -6.39
N LEU A 25 -5.99 -9.32 -7.50
CA LEU A 25 -5.26 -10.38 -8.21
C LEU A 25 -4.25 -11.09 -7.31
N TYR A 26 -3.51 -10.35 -6.49
CA TYR A 26 -2.53 -10.92 -5.56
C TYR A 26 -3.16 -11.83 -4.50
N TYR A 27 -4.32 -11.45 -3.95
CA TYR A 27 -4.98 -12.23 -2.90
C TYR A 27 -5.85 -13.37 -3.43
N ASN A 28 -6.41 -13.24 -4.62
CA ASN A 28 -7.53 -14.09 -5.07
C ASN A 28 -7.30 -14.79 -6.40
N GLU A 29 -6.37 -14.31 -7.22
CA GLU A 29 -6.12 -14.85 -8.56
C GLU A 29 -4.60 -14.95 -8.83
N GLN A 30 -4.17 -14.64 -10.06
CA GLN A 30 -2.76 -14.65 -10.46
C GLN A 30 -2.23 -13.21 -10.53
N PRO A 31 -1.16 -12.86 -9.80
CA PRO A 31 -0.51 -11.56 -9.93
C PRO A 31 -0.04 -11.32 -11.36
N GLU A 32 -0.41 -10.17 -11.92
CA GLU A 32 0.01 -9.76 -13.28
C GLU A 32 1.30 -8.92 -13.28
N ILE A 33 1.67 -8.36 -12.13
CA ILE A 33 2.85 -7.50 -11.96
C ILE A 33 3.68 -7.98 -10.78
N SER A 34 4.97 -7.63 -10.78
CA SER A 34 5.86 -7.90 -9.65
C SER A 34 5.53 -7.00 -8.46
N ASP A 35 5.92 -7.46 -7.26
CA ASP A 35 5.79 -6.68 -6.02
C ASP A 35 6.45 -5.30 -6.14
N ALA A 36 7.64 -5.21 -6.74
CA ALA A 36 8.33 -3.94 -6.96
C ALA A 36 7.53 -2.98 -7.86
N LYS A 37 6.80 -3.51 -8.85
CA LYS A 37 5.96 -2.69 -9.72
C LYS A 37 4.70 -2.22 -8.97
N TYR A 38 4.10 -3.09 -8.17
CA TYR A 38 2.98 -2.74 -7.30
C TYR A 38 3.36 -1.65 -6.30
N ASP A 39 4.50 -1.82 -5.64
CA ASP A 39 5.09 -0.86 -4.71
C ASP A 39 5.26 0.52 -5.35
N SER A 40 5.74 0.57 -6.60
CA SER A 40 5.89 1.82 -7.34
C SER A 40 4.55 2.54 -7.56
N LEU A 41 3.45 1.81 -7.77
CA LEU A 41 2.11 2.40 -7.93
C LEU A 41 1.62 3.01 -6.61
N GLU A 42 1.83 2.32 -5.49
CA GLU A 42 1.47 2.85 -4.17
C GLU A 42 2.31 4.07 -3.79
N ASP A 43 3.61 4.05 -4.11
CA ASP A 43 4.51 5.18 -3.86
C ASP A 43 4.10 6.41 -4.69
N GLU A 44 3.78 6.23 -5.98
CA GLU A 44 3.27 7.30 -6.84
C GLU A 44 1.93 7.86 -6.32
N LEU A 45 1.01 6.99 -5.87
CA LEU A 45 -0.25 7.45 -5.27
C LEU A 45 0.01 8.24 -3.97
N ARG A 46 0.96 7.78 -3.14
CA ARG A 46 1.29 8.45 -1.87
C ARG A 46 1.89 9.84 -2.08
N GLU A 47 2.65 10.05 -3.17
CA GLU A 47 3.15 11.36 -3.55
C GLU A 47 2.03 12.31 -4.01
N LEU A 48 1.00 11.79 -4.67
CA LEU A 48 -0.10 12.59 -5.20
C LEU A 48 -1.21 12.85 -4.17
N ASP A 49 -1.56 11.84 -3.37
CA ASP A 49 -2.67 11.78 -2.42
C ASP A 49 -2.36 10.80 -1.28
N SER A 50 -1.56 11.25 -0.29
CA SER A 50 -1.12 10.44 0.85
C SER A 50 -2.26 9.99 1.78
N GLU A 51 -3.42 10.66 1.73
CA GLU A 51 -4.60 10.36 2.55
C GLU A 51 -5.60 9.46 1.82
N ASN A 52 -5.27 8.97 0.63
CA ASN A 52 -6.18 8.15 -0.15
C ASN A 52 -6.58 6.87 0.62
N PRO A 53 -7.90 6.60 0.79
CA PRO A 53 -8.37 5.45 1.56
C PRO A 53 -7.85 4.09 1.09
N ILE A 54 -7.48 3.94 -0.20
CA ILE A 54 -6.98 2.67 -0.72
C ILE A 54 -5.63 2.27 -0.10
N LEU A 55 -4.81 3.24 0.33
CA LEU A 55 -3.51 3.01 0.96
C LEU A 55 -3.62 2.39 2.36
N PHE A 56 -4.80 2.50 2.99
CA PHE A 56 -5.07 1.98 4.34
C PHE A 56 -5.93 0.72 4.34
N LYS A 57 -6.37 0.24 3.16
CA LYS A 57 -7.18 -0.98 3.03
C LYS A 57 -6.29 -2.22 2.94
N ILE A 58 -6.57 -3.22 3.76
CA ILE A 58 -5.93 -4.53 3.70
C ILE A 58 -6.60 -5.38 2.62
N GLY A 59 -5.83 -6.22 1.92
CA GLY A 59 -6.38 -7.16 0.94
C GLY A 59 -7.30 -8.19 1.60
N VAL A 60 -8.31 -8.63 0.85
CA VAL A 60 -9.34 -9.55 1.35
C VAL A 60 -9.32 -10.79 0.46
N ASP A 61 -9.10 -11.94 1.09
CA ASP A 61 -9.31 -13.25 0.48
C ASP A 61 -10.80 -13.47 0.20
N SER A 62 -11.19 -13.87 -1.01
CA SER A 62 -12.56 -14.17 -1.43
C SER A 62 -12.89 -15.66 -1.42
N SER A 63 -11.98 -16.53 -0.98
CA SER A 63 -12.21 -17.97 -0.89
C SER A 63 -13.32 -18.31 0.11
N ASP A 64 -14.27 -19.14 -0.33
CA ASP A 64 -15.33 -19.72 0.51
C ASP A 64 -14.97 -21.12 1.04
N ILE A 65 -13.77 -21.62 0.74
CA ILE A 65 -13.33 -22.98 1.13
C ILE A 65 -13.24 -23.11 2.65
N PHE A 66 -12.83 -22.04 3.34
CA PHE A 66 -12.68 -22.02 4.79
C PHE A 66 -13.59 -20.97 5.42
N THR A 67 -14.25 -21.33 6.52
CA THR A 67 -15.10 -20.38 7.24
C THR A 67 -14.25 -19.31 7.93
N LYS A 68 -14.47 -18.04 7.59
CA LYS A 68 -13.77 -16.91 8.21
C LYS A 68 -14.11 -16.77 9.69
N ARG A 69 -13.13 -16.31 10.47
CA ARG A 69 -13.24 -16.04 11.91
C ARG A 69 -12.56 -14.71 12.22
N ASN A 70 -13.13 -14.00 13.19
CA ASN A 70 -12.55 -12.74 13.65
C ASN A 70 -11.38 -13.03 14.59
N HIS A 71 -10.26 -12.33 14.39
CA HIS A 71 -9.16 -12.34 15.33
C HIS A 71 -9.55 -11.55 16.59
N ILE A 72 -9.15 -12.05 17.76
CA ILE A 72 -9.40 -11.38 19.06
C ILE A 72 -8.64 -10.05 19.14
N ILE A 73 -7.46 -10.00 18.52
CA ILE A 73 -6.62 -8.81 18.41
C ILE A 73 -6.41 -8.54 16.91
N PRO A 74 -6.50 -7.29 16.44
CA PRO A 74 -6.26 -6.97 15.04
C PRO A 74 -4.87 -7.43 14.58
N MET A 75 -4.83 -8.15 13.47
CA MET A 75 -3.57 -8.47 12.79
C MET A 75 -3.17 -7.28 11.93
N MET A 76 -2.13 -6.58 12.36
CA MET A 76 -1.62 -5.40 11.65
C MET A 76 -0.72 -5.82 10.48
N SER A 77 -0.61 -4.95 9.47
CA SER A 77 0.45 -5.03 8.47
C SER A 77 1.76 -4.42 8.98
N GLN A 78 2.85 -4.66 8.25
CA GLN A 78 4.14 -4.04 8.49
C GLN A 78 4.36 -2.94 7.46
N ASP A 79 4.90 -1.81 7.92
CA ASP A 79 5.38 -0.75 7.03
C ASP A 79 6.75 -1.14 6.44
N LYS A 80 7.12 -0.58 5.29
CA LYS A 80 8.36 -0.93 4.58
C LYS A 80 9.37 0.22 4.63
N VAL A 81 10.64 -0.15 4.49
CA VAL A 81 11.76 0.77 4.31
C VAL A 81 12.58 0.27 3.13
N THR A 82 12.80 1.13 2.13
CA THR A 82 13.58 0.77 0.94
C THR A 82 14.87 1.59 0.83
N HIS A 83 15.01 2.66 1.62
CA HIS A 83 16.19 3.52 1.64
C HIS A 83 16.88 3.56 3.02
N PRO A 84 18.23 3.56 3.08
CA PRO A 84 18.96 3.64 4.36
C PRO A 84 18.55 4.81 5.26
N GLN A 85 18.20 5.96 4.67
CA GLN A 85 17.80 7.15 5.44
C GLN A 85 16.44 6.96 6.15
N GLU A 86 15.51 6.27 5.52
CA GLU A 86 14.21 5.91 6.11
C GLU A 86 14.41 4.95 7.29
N PHE A 87 15.36 4.00 7.16
CA PHE A 87 15.71 3.09 8.24
C PHE A 87 16.22 3.86 9.47
N ILE A 88 17.17 4.77 9.27
CA ILE A 88 17.69 5.63 10.35
C ILE A 88 16.56 6.43 11.00
N LYS A 89 15.62 6.98 10.21
CA LYS A 89 14.45 7.70 10.73
C LYS A 89 13.58 6.81 11.62
N TRP A 90 13.32 5.57 11.19
CA TRP A 90 12.57 4.59 11.97
C TRP A 90 13.31 4.21 13.26
N VAL A 91 14.61 3.94 13.21
CA VAL A 91 15.45 3.61 14.37
C VAL A 91 15.42 4.74 15.41
N LYS A 92 15.58 6.00 14.96
CA LYS A 92 15.49 7.19 15.83
C LYS A 92 14.13 7.29 16.53
N LYS A 93 13.03 7.02 15.82
CA LYS A 93 11.67 7.01 16.39
C LYS A 93 11.50 5.95 17.48
N ARG A 94 12.21 4.82 17.39
CA ARG A 94 12.15 3.72 18.37
C ARG A 94 13.19 3.82 19.49
N ASN A 95 14.09 4.80 19.44
CA ASN A 95 15.17 5.02 20.42
C ASN A 95 16.13 3.83 20.58
N TYR A 96 16.42 3.10 19.49
CA TYR A 96 17.40 2.00 19.52
C TYR A 96 18.82 2.52 19.27
N LYS A 97 19.63 2.59 20.34
CA LYS A 97 21.02 3.09 20.27
C LYS A 97 22.02 2.14 19.59
N ALA A 98 21.68 0.85 19.48
CA ALA A 98 22.58 -0.15 18.87
C ALA A 98 22.58 -0.11 17.33
N PHE A 99 21.61 0.56 16.71
CA PHE A 99 21.44 0.64 15.25
C PHE A 99 21.64 2.07 14.71
N LEU A 100 22.13 2.99 15.54
CA LEU A 100 22.53 4.37 15.20
C LEU A 100 24.04 4.51 15.36
#